data_AF-A0A370AZH1-F1
#
_entry.id   AF-A0A370AZH1-F1
#
_cell.length_a   1.000
_cell.length_b   1.000
_cell.length_c   1.000
_cell.angle_alpha   90.00
_cell.angle_beta   90.00
_cell.angle_gamma   90.00
#
_symmetry.space_group_name_H-M   'P 1'
#
loop_
_entity.id
_entity.type
_entity.pdbx_description
1 polymer ?
#
loop_
_entity_poly.entity_id
_entity_poly.type
_entity_poly.pdbx_seq_one_letter_code
_entity_poly.pdbx_strand_id
1 'polypeptide(L)'
;MALICPHCKAAEAISYVQNEDGKTLFPCLFCDLPAAPSHTNHTVAVSAPCITGGCAGRVQDTYVYGIRGRLVTAERRPCGFCGSSRTGVRNAASGREHLLPDVRL
;
A
#
# COMPACT_ATOMS: atom_id res chain seq x y z
N MET A 1 2.11 -7.51 3.47
CA MET A 1 2.33 -6.05 3.27
C MET A 1 1.25 -5.53 2.35
N ALA A 2 0.70 -4.36 2.64
CA ALA A 2 -0.24 -3.71 1.73
C ALA A 2 0.50 -2.70 0.86
N LEU A 3 0.02 -2.52 -0.37
CA LEU A 3 0.60 -1.70 -1.41
C LEU A 3 -0.20 -0.42 -1.61
N ILE A 4 0.42 0.55 -2.27
CA ILE A 4 -0.19 1.84 -2.61
C ILE A 4 -1.12 1.67 -3.82
N CYS A 5 -2.38 2.07 -3.73
CA CYS A 5 -3.33 1.92 -4.83
C CYS A 5 -2.86 2.70 -6.08
N PRO A 6 -2.73 2.07 -7.27
CA PRO A 6 -2.34 2.77 -8.49
C PRO A 6 -3.41 3.75 -9.01
N HIS A 7 -4.66 3.61 -8.57
CA HIS A 7 -5.77 4.50 -8.95
C HIS A 7 -5.88 5.72 -8.04
N CYS A 8 -6.20 5.51 -6.76
CA CYS A 8 -6.45 6.60 -5.81
C CYS A 8 -5.20 7.03 -5.02
N LYS A 9 -4.06 6.35 -5.18
CA LYS A 9 -2.80 6.62 -4.47
C LYS A 9 -2.87 6.47 -2.95
N ALA A 10 -3.94 5.86 -2.44
CA ALA A 10 -4.08 5.54 -1.03
C ALA A 10 -2.98 4.56 -0.60
N ALA A 11 -2.32 4.88 0.51
CA ALA A 11 -1.29 4.06 1.12
C ALA A 11 -1.90 2.82 1.78
N GLU A 12 -1.15 1.71 1.80
CA GLU A 12 -1.56 0.44 2.44
C GLU A 12 -2.99 -0.01 2.05
N ALA A 13 -3.36 0.19 0.79
CA ALA A 13 -4.73 0.10 0.29
C ALA A 13 -5.04 -1.17 -0.48
N ILE A 14 -4.02 -1.88 -0.98
CA ILE A 14 -4.17 -3.07 -1.82
C ILE A 14 -3.30 -4.20 -1.30
N SER A 15 -3.86 -5.40 -1.19
CA SER A 15 -3.08 -6.62 -0.96
C SER A 15 -3.03 -7.46 -2.24
N TYR A 16 -2.13 -8.45 -2.29
CA TYR A 16 -2.16 -9.46 -3.33
C TYR A 16 -1.97 -10.85 -2.75
N VAL A 17 -2.46 -11.85 -3.46
CA VAL A 17 -2.11 -13.26 -3.27
C VAL A 17 -1.17 -13.69 -4.40
N GLN A 18 -0.17 -14.51 -4.08
CA GLN A 18 0.75 -15.09 -5.05
C GLN A 18 0.47 -16.59 -5.17
N ASN A 19 0.20 -17.04 -6.38
CA ASN A 19 0.02 -18.45 -6.75
C ASN A 19 0.98 -18.80 -7.90
N GLU A 20 0.96 -20.04 -8.37
CA GLU A 20 1.79 -20.51 -9.51
C GLU A 20 1.58 -19.66 -10.77
N ASP A 21 0.36 -19.15 -10.96
CA ASP A 21 -0.04 -18.30 -12.08
C ASP A 21 0.37 -16.81 -11.98
N GLY A 22 1.05 -16.41 -10.90
CA GLY A 22 1.47 -15.03 -10.64
C GLY A 22 0.75 -14.35 -9.48
N LYS A 23 0.76 -13.01 -9.46
CA LYS A 23 0.16 -12.20 -8.39
C LYS A 23 -1.24 -11.73 -8.79
N THR A 24 -2.22 -11.95 -7.91
CA THR A 24 -3.59 -11.42 -8.07
C THR A 24 -3.83 -10.35 -7.02
N LEU A 25 -4.14 -9.13 -7.46
CA LEU A 25 -4.41 -8.00 -6.59
C LEU A 25 -5.86 -8.05 -6.11
N PHE A 26 -6.06 -7.77 -4.82
CA PHE A 26 -7.38 -7.53 -4.25
C PHE A 26 -7.88 -6.12 -4.60
N PRO A 27 -9.20 -5.88 -4.55
CA PRO A 27 -9.76 -4.53 -4.69
C PRO A 27 -9.16 -3.55 -3.68
N CYS A 28 -9.11 -2.27 -4.06
CA CYS A 28 -8.67 -1.21 -3.17
C CYS A 28 -9.65 -0.99 -2.02
N LEU A 29 -9.17 -0.92 -0.78
CA LEU A 29 -9.98 -0.68 0.42
C LEU A 29 -10.67 0.71 0.46
N PHE A 30 -10.29 1.64 -0.41
CA PHE A 30 -10.75 3.04 -0.35
C PHE A 30 -11.53 3.51 -1.58
N CYS A 31 -11.27 2.94 -2.75
CA CYS A 31 -11.92 3.40 -3.99
C CYS A 31 -12.71 2.30 -4.69
N ASP A 32 -12.78 1.08 -4.13
CA ASP A 32 -13.49 -0.11 -4.61
C ASP A 32 -13.24 -0.52 -6.07
N LEU A 33 -12.36 0.20 -6.76
CA LEU A 33 -11.92 -0.13 -8.10
C LEU A 33 -11.19 -1.47 -8.02
N PRO A 34 -11.59 -2.45 -8.83
CA PRO A 34 -10.82 -3.67 -8.96
C PRO A 34 -9.43 -3.26 -9.42
N ALA A 35 -8.42 -3.95 -8.90
CA ALA A 35 -7.10 -3.93 -9.51
C ALA A 35 -7.18 -4.69 -10.84
N ALA A 36 -7.92 -4.13 -11.78
CA ALA A 36 -8.19 -4.73 -13.07
C ALA A 36 -6.85 -4.99 -13.77
N PRO A 37 -6.77 -6.04 -14.60
CA PRO A 37 -5.60 -6.23 -15.44
C PRO A 37 -5.36 -4.95 -16.23
N SER A 38 -4.17 -4.37 -16.06
CA SER A 38 -3.74 -3.22 -16.83
C SER A 38 -3.44 -3.66 -18.27
N HIS A 39 -3.05 -2.69 -19.10
CA HIS A 39 -2.54 -2.98 -20.44
C HIS A 39 -1.43 -4.03 -20.37
N THR A 40 -1.36 -4.90 -21.37
CA THR A 40 -0.31 -5.93 -21.47
C THR A 40 1.07 -5.27 -21.55
N ASN A 41 2.06 -5.83 -20.85
CA ASN A 41 3.45 -5.31 -20.81
C ASN A 41 3.55 -3.85 -20.31
N HIS A 42 2.79 -3.53 -19.27
CA HIS A 42 2.72 -2.19 -18.70
C HIS A 42 3.40 -2.13 -17.33
N THR A 43 4.05 -1.01 -17.02
CA THR A 43 4.67 -0.76 -15.72
C THR A 43 4.08 0.50 -15.11
N VAL A 44 3.62 0.42 -13.86
CA VAL A 44 3.06 1.55 -13.12
C VAL A 44 3.90 1.81 -11.88
N ALA A 45 4.37 3.04 -11.72
CA ALA A 45 5.00 3.50 -10.49
C ALA A 45 4.04 4.46 -9.76
N VAL A 46 3.78 4.20 -8.49
CA VAL A 46 2.94 5.03 -7.63
C VAL A 46 3.64 5.30 -6.32
N SER A 47 3.49 6.50 -5.77
CA SER A 47 4.17 6.89 -4.53
C SER A 47 3.21 7.46 -3.50
N ALA A 48 3.52 7.20 -2.23
CA ALA A 48 2.81 7.73 -1.08
C ALA A 48 3.80 8.38 -0.10
N PRO A 49 3.36 9.34 0.73
CA PRO A 49 4.21 9.96 1.75
C PRO A 49 4.79 8.92 2.72
N CYS A 50 6.05 9.11 3.10
CA CYS A 50 6.66 8.34 4.18
C CYS A 50 6.08 8.78 5.52
N ILE A 51 5.67 7.84 6.36
CA ILE A 51 5.06 8.19 7.66
C ILE A 51 6.09 8.43 8.78
N THR A 52 7.36 8.12 8.55
CA THR A 52 8.43 8.34 9.53
C THR A 52 8.42 9.80 9.99
N GLY A 53 8.48 10.00 11.32
CA GLY A 53 8.45 11.33 11.94
C GLY A 53 9.54 12.24 11.36
N GLY A 54 9.17 13.47 10.99
CA GLY A 54 10.10 14.44 10.40
C GLY A 54 10.59 14.14 8.97
N CYS A 55 10.22 13.01 8.37
CA CYS A 55 10.60 12.67 7.00
C CYS A 55 9.65 13.31 5.98
N ALA A 56 10.21 14.05 5.01
CA ALA A 56 9.48 14.63 3.88
C ALA A 56 9.53 13.75 2.61
N GLY A 57 10.19 12.59 2.69
CA GLY A 57 10.35 11.69 1.55
C GLY A 57 9.09 10.86 1.25
N ARG A 58 9.19 10.05 0.19
CA ARG A 58 8.09 9.22 -0.32
C ARG A 58 8.56 7.79 -0.50
N VAL A 59 7.65 6.85 -0.26
CA VAL A 59 7.81 5.44 -0.62
C VAL A 59 7.13 5.23 -1.97
N GLN A 60 7.68 4.35 -2.80
CA GLN A 60 7.14 4.08 -4.13
C GLN A 60 6.89 2.58 -4.30
N ASP A 61 5.73 2.21 -4.83
CA ASP A 61 5.44 0.87 -5.28
C ASP A 61 5.47 0.85 -6.82
N THR A 62 6.14 -0.15 -7.40
CA THR A 62 6.23 -0.37 -8.83
C THR A 62 5.53 -1.68 -9.18
N TYR A 63 4.53 -1.61 -10.05
CA TYR A 63 3.75 -2.74 -10.57
C TYR A 63 4.20 -3.06 -11.98
N VAL A 64 4.48 -4.33 -12.26
CA VAL A 64 4.81 -4.81 -13.60
C VAL A 64 3.75 -5.80 -14.05
N TYR A 65 3.04 -5.47 -15.10
CA TYR A 65 1.99 -6.28 -15.70
C TYR A 65 2.53 -7.02 -16.93
N GLY A 66 2.30 -8.33 -17.00
CA GLY A 66 2.79 -9.18 -18.08
C GLY A 66 1.89 -9.16 -19.32
N ILE A 67 2.17 -10.07 -20.26
CA ILE A 67 1.46 -10.19 -21.55
C ILE A 67 -0.03 -10.52 -21.45
N ARG A 68 -0.51 -10.98 -20.29
CA ARG A 68 -1.94 -11.29 -20.04
C ARG A 68 -2.63 -10.21 -19.19
N GLY A 69 -1.98 -9.05 -19.01
CA GLY A 69 -2.44 -7.98 -18.12
C GLY A 69 -2.41 -8.35 -16.62
N ARG A 70 -1.93 -9.55 -16.27
CA ARG A 70 -1.74 -10.00 -14.88
C ARG A 70 -0.51 -9.38 -14.26
N LEU A 71 -0.56 -9.15 -12.95
CA LEU A 71 0.58 -8.64 -12.21
C LEU A 71 1.65 -9.73 -12.09
N VAL A 72 2.84 -9.45 -12.63
CA VAL A 72 4.02 -10.31 -12.55
C VAL A 72 4.77 -10.01 -11.26
N THR A 73 5.07 -8.73 -11.02
CA THR A 73 5.71 -8.29 -9.78
C THR A 73 5.14 -6.97 -9.29
N ALA A 74 5.23 -6.79 -7.98
CA ALA A 74 4.96 -5.54 -7.28
C ALA A 74 6.07 -5.36 -6.26
N GLU A 75 6.83 -4.29 -6.40
CA GLU A 75 8.04 -4.03 -5.61
C GLU A 75 7.94 -2.68 -4.93
N ARG A 76 8.21 -2.68 -3.63
CA ARG A 76 8.30 -1.46 -2.84
C ARG A 76 9.74 -0.94 -2.80
N ARG A 77 9.93 0.28 -3.28
CA ARG A 77 11.13 1.07 -3.06
C ARG A 77 11.00 1.88 -1.77
N PRO A 78 11.91 1.69 -0.80
CA PRO A 78 11.88 2.45 0.44
C PRO A 78 12.09 3.95 0.19
N CYS A 79 11.73 4.75 1.18
CA CYS A 79 11.92 6.19 1.15
C CYS A 79 13.39 6.56 0.97
N GLY A 80 13.74 7.27 -0.10
CA GLY A 80 15.12 7.66 -0.40
C GLY A 80 15.81 8.54 0.66
N PHE A 81 15.04 9.18 1.55
CA PHE A 81 15.56 10.05 2.61
C PHE A 81 15.90 9.31 3.90
N CYS A 82 15.10 8.31 4.29
CA CYS A 82 15.22 7.67 5.61
C CYS A 82 15.26 6.14 5.57
N GLY A 83 15.20 5.54 4.38
CA GLY A 83 15.20 4.08 4.20
C GLY A 83 13.92 3.35 4.63
N SER A 84 12.95 4.05 5.23
CA SER A 84 11.70 3.44 5.68
C SER A 84 10.80 3.04 4.50
N SER A 85 10.22 1.84 4.58
CA SER A 85 9.19 1.34 3.65
C SER A 85 7.76 1.61 4.13
N ARG A 86 7.60 2.36 5.23
CA ARG A 86 6.29 2.58 5.87
C ARG A 86 5.52 3.71 5.17
N THR A 87 4.30 3.40 4.80
CA THR A 87 3.29 4.35 4.31
C THR A 87 2.03 4.27 5.18
N GLY A 88 1.13 5.24 5.05
CA GLY A 88 -0.14 5.26 5.78
C GLY A 88 -0.54 6.65 6.27
N VAL A 89 -1.55 6.69 7.14
CA VAL A 89 -1.91 7.89 7.89
C VAL A 89 -0.97 7.97 9.10
N ARG A 90 -0.38 9.14 9.36
CA ARG A 90 0.22 9.40 10.67
C ARG A 90 -0.93 9.38 11.67
N ASN A 91 -1.12 8.26 12.36
CA ASN A 91 -1.84 8.30 13.62
C ASN A 91 -1.00 9.22 14.50
N ALA A 92 -1.45 10.46 14.71
CA ALA A 92 -1.00 11.21 15.87
C ALA A 92 -1.15 10.25 17.04
N ALA A 93 -0.07 9.98 17.76
CA ALA A 93 -0.12 9.12 18.93
C ALA A 93 -1.20 9.71 19.84
N SER A 94 -2.39 9.12 19.80
CA SER A 94 -3.47 9.48 20.70
C SER A 94 -3.07 8.90 22.05
N GLY A 95 -2.26 9.66 22.78
CA GLY A 95 -2.09 9.51 24.22
C GLY A 95 -3.42 9.80 24.89
N ARG A 96 -4.34 8.84 24.79
CA ARG A 96 -5.56 8.74 25.58
C ARG A 96 -5.89 7.26 25.65
N GLU A 97 -5.15 6.62 26.54
CA GLU A 97 -5.52 5.38 27.19
C GLU A 97 -6.99 5.51 27.58
N HIS A 98 -7.85 4.76 26.90
CA HIS A 98 -9.22 4.57 27.36
C HIS A 98 -9.10 3.84 28.69
N LEU A 99 -9.21 4.59 29.79
CA LEU A 99 -9.52 4.04 31.10
C LEU A 99 -10.87 3.34 30.94
N LEU A 100 -10.84 2.02 30.77
CA LEU A 100 -11.99 1.15 30.95
C LEU A 100 -12.55 1.42 32.35
N PRO A 101 -13.82 1.83 32.50
CA PRO A 101 -14.42 1.87 33.83
C PRO A 101 -14.51 0.43 34.37
N ASP A 102 -13.95 0.24 35.56
CA ASP A 102 -13.96 -1.01 36.32
C ASP A 102 -15.43 -1.39 36.61
N VAL A 103 -15.97 -2.37 35.88
CA VAL A 103 -17.29 -2.93 36.15
C VAL A 103 -17.13 -3.97 37.25
N ARG A 104 -17.19 -3.51 38.50
CA ARG A 104 -17.55 -4.36 39.63
C ARG A 104 -19.06 -4.43 39.74
N LEU A 105 -19.62 -5.61 39.48
CA LEU A 105 -20.88 -6.11 40.04
C LEU A 105 -20.77 -7.62 40.25
#